data_AF-A0A969AYR2-F1
#
_entry.id   AF-A0A969AYR2-F1
#
_cell.length_a   1.000
_cell.length_b   1.000
_cell.length_c   1.000
_cell.angle_alpha   90.00
_cell.angle_beta   90.00
_cell.angle_gamma   90.00
#
_symmetry.space_group_name_H-M   'P 1'
#
loop_
_entity.id
_entity.type
_entity.pdbx_description
1 polymer ?
#
loop_
_entity_poly.entity_id
_entity_poly.type
_entity_poly.pdbx_seq_one_letter_code
_entity_poly.pdbx_strand_id
1 'polypeptide(L)'
;MKNWSYCFGFAFSIHSDVGEMCTGAIVNDKIVSIKQELKNGDHIKILTSKNQKPRYEWLEIVKSQRAKAKIKRVLKSINYKDSELGKDIVKHKLSQLKIEFNDINITKLCDQLGFKTSMDLYQAVGSGKFEISKIKKAFAEIGAQTEKAKENKEQLSLEISEDNLIGSKDFLIIENNLQTIDYQMAKCCNPIPGDDIFGFVTVSKGTKIHKRNCSNAKDMISRFPYRVIRAKWNN
;
A
#
# COMPACT_ATOMS: atom_id res chain seq x y z
N MET A 1 32.52 -2.81 -30.87
CA MET A 1 31.54 -1.70 -30.92
C MET A 1 30.11 -2.23 -31.12
N LYS A 2 29.53 -2.99 -30.17
CA LYS A 2 28.19 -3.61 -30.31
C LYS A 2 27.10 -2.98 -29.42
N ASN A 3 27.37 -1.83 -28.80
CA ASN A 3 26.54 -1.35 -27.69
C ASN A 3 25.41 -0.38 -28.11
N TRP A 4 25.43 0.12 -29.34
CA TRP A 4 24.54 1.20 -29.81
C TRP A 4 23.87 0.84 -31.15
N SER A 5 23.26 -0.35 -31.24
CA SER A 5 22.60 -0.77 -32.49
C SER A 5 21.53 0.22 -32.95
N TYR A 6 20.85 0.93 -32.05
CA TYR A 6 19.72 1.81 -32.37
C TYR A 6 20.04 3.29 -32.14
N CYS A 7 19.42 4.17 -32.92
CA CYS A 7 19.43 5.64 -32.75
C CYS A 7 19.17 6.06 -31.30
N PHE A 8 18.21 5.39 -30.67
CA PHE A 8 17.85 5.63 -29.28
C PHE A 8 18.99 5.30 -28.30
N GLY A 9 19.70 4.20 -28.51
CA GLY A 9 20.87 3.85 -27.72
C GLY A 9 22.00 4.86 -27.90
N PHE A 10 22.20 5.35 -29.13
CA PHE A 10 23.18 6.38 -29.44
C PHE A 10 22.88 7.71 -28.71
N ALA A 11 21.61 8.13 -28.63
CA ALA A 11 21.21 9.33 -27.88
C ALA A 11 21.66 9.28 -26.40
N PHE A 12 21.47 8.14 -25.72
CA PHE A 12 21.94 7.95 -24.32
C PHE A 12 23.46 7.86 -24.17
N SER A 13 24.17 7.56 -25.26
CA SER A 13 25.63 7.52 -25.27
C SER A 13 26.23 8.92 -25.30
N ILE A 14 25.57 9.88 -25.97
CA ILE A 14 25.94 11.30 -25.99
C ILE A 14 25.69 11.92 -24.61
N HIS A 15 24.44 11.92 -24.15
CA HIS A 15 24.07 12.44 -22.84
C HIS A 15 22.75 11.84 -22.36
N SER A 16 22.55 11.78 -21.04
CA SER A 16 21.28 11.25 -20.48
C SER A 16 20.10 12.12 -20.91
N ASP A 17 20.23 13.43 -20.79
CA ASP A 17 19.15 14.38 -21.06
C ASP A 17 18.73 14.35 -22.54
N VAL A 18 19.70 14.18 -23.45
CA VAL A 18 19.43 14.01 -24.89
C VAL A 18 18.66 12.71 -25.14
N GLY A 19 19.05 11.62 -24.48
CA GLY A 19 18.33 10.34 -24.55
C GLY A 19 16.92 10.41 -23.97
N GLU A 20 16.74 11.11 -22.84
CA GLU A 20 15.46 11.29 -22.16
C GLU A 20 14.46 12.10 -22.99
N MET A 21 14.95 13.11 -23.71
CA MET A 21 14.15 13.98 -24.57
C MET A 21 14.04 13.47 -26.01
N CYS A 22 14.63 12.33 -26.34
CA CYS A 22 14.69 11.81 -27.71
C CYS A 22 13.31 11.41 -28.25
N THR A 23 12.91 12.01 -29.36
CA THR A 23 11.65 11.74 -30.08
C THR A 23 11.85 10.96 -31.37
N GLY A 24 13.03 11.10 -31.98
CA GLY A 24 13.38 10.53 -33.28
C GLY A 24 14.81 10.85 -33.66
N ALA A 25 15.18 10.48 -34.88
CA ALA A 25 16.48 10.86 -35.45
C ALA A 25 16.34 11.15 -36.94
N ILE A 26 17.28 11.90 -37.48
CA ILE A 26 17.50 12.05 -38.91
C ILE A 26 18.82 11.34 -39.21
N VAL A 27 18.77 10.34 -40.09
CA VAL A 27 19.94 9.57 -40.53
C VAL A 27 20.11 9.81 -42.03
N ASN A 28 21.26 10.37 -42.42
CA ASN A 28 21.56 10.72 -43.83
C ASN A 28 20.40 11.48 -44.50
N ASP A 29 19.95 12.55 -43.82
CA ASP A 29 18.85 13.45 -44.21
C ASP A 29 17.45 12.82 -44.33
N LYS A 30 17.27 11.59 -43.85
CA LYS A 30 15.95 10.93 -43.75
C LYS A 30 15.49 10.84 -42.30
N ILE A 31 14.24 11.23 -42.03
CA ILE A 31 13.62 11.07 -40.71
C ILE A 31 13.37 9.58 -40.48
N VAL A 32 13.84 9.08 -39.34
CA VAL A 32 13.73 7.69 -38.93
C VAL A 32 13.21 7.56 -37.51
N SER A 33 12.59 6.40 -37.24
CA SER A 33 12.14 6.05 -35.89
C SER A 33 13.33 5.84 -34.95
N ILE A 34 13.09 5.99 -33.64
CA ILE A 34 14.08 5.74 -32.58
C ILE A 34 14.63 4.29 -32.59
N LYS A 35 13.87 3.34 -33.17
CA LYS A 35 14.25 1.92 -33.34
C LYS A 35 15.10 1.66 -34.58
N GLN A 36 15.49 2.68 -35.35
CA GLN A 36 16.31 2.48 -36.54
C GLN A 36 17.70 2.00 -36.16
N GLU A 37 18.15 0.92 -36.82
CA GLU A 37 19.51 0.42 -36.67
C GLU A 37 20.53 1.31 -37.38
N LEU A 38 21.62 1.62 -36.68
CA LEU A 38 22.70 2.47 -37.15
C LEU A 38 23.80 1.62 -37.79
N LYS A 39 24.35 2.13 -38.90
CA LYS A 39 25.51 1.56 -39.59
C LYS A 39 26.73 2.46 -39.40
N ASN A 40 27.92 1.88 -39.52
CA ASN A 40 29.15 2.66 -39.51
C ASN A 40 29.16 3.63 -40.70
N GLY A 41 29.51 4.89 -40.46
CA GLY A 41 29.53 5.95 -41.47
C GLY A 41 28.24 6.77 -41.55
N ASP A 42 27.18 6.41 -40.83
CA ASP A 42 25.94 7.18 -40.82
C ASP A 42 26.09 8.55 -40.15
N HIS A 43 25.57 9.61 -40.78
CA HIS A 43 25.44 10.92 -40.17
C HIS A 43 24.09 11.03 -39.45
N ILE A 44 24.13 11.25 -38.13
CA ILE A 44 22.95 11.18 -37.26
C ILE A 44 22.70 12.54 -36.60
N LYS A 45 21.47 13.05 -36.74
CA LYS A 45 20.96 14.18 -35.94
C LYS A 45 19.84 13.67 -35.04
N ILE A 46 19.96 13.83 -33.73
CA ILE A 46 18.93 13.42 -32.77
C ILE A 46 17.87 14.52 -32.63
N LEU A 47 16.60 14.15 -32.73
CA LEU A 47 15.48 15.06 -32.52
C LEU A 47 15.02 14.97 -31.07
N THR A 48 15.07 16.09 -30.35
CA THR A 48 14.68 16.18 -28.94
C THR A 48 13.45 17.06 -28.72
N SER A 49 12.68 16.76 -27.68
CA SER A 49 11.54 17.59 -27.25
C SER A 49 11.48 17.66 -25.72
N LYS A 50 11.21 18.86 -25.19
CA LYS A 50 11.06 19.09 -23.75
C LYS A 50 9.86 18.36 -23.14
N ASN A 51 8.85 18.07 -23.96
CA ASN A 51 7.64 17.37 -23.51
C ASN A 51 7.81 15.84 -23.54
N GLN A 52 8.90 15.34 -24.14
CA GLN A 52 9.16 13.93 -24.19
C GLN A 52 9.59 13.43 -22.81
N LYS A 53 8.91 12.37 -22.34
CA LYS A 53 9.23 11.68 -21.10
C LYS A 53 9.54 10.21 -21.36
N PRO A 54 10.45 9.60 -20.59
CA PRO A 54 10.70 8.18 -20.70
C PRO A 54 9.46 7.32 -20.47
N ARG A 55 9.36 6.23 -21.24
CA ARG A 55 8.28 5.23 -21.14
C ARG A 55 8.87 3.86 -20.85
N TYR A 56 8.06 2.94 -20.33
CA TYR A 56 8.52 1.59 -20.01
C TYR A 56 8.99 0.81 -21.24
N GLU A 57 8.33 0.99 -22.39
CA GLU A 57 8.69 0.38 -23.68
C GLU A 57 10.13 0.67 -24.10
N TRP A 58 10.70 1.80 -23.65
CA TRP A 58 12.09 2.18 -23.95
C TRP A 58 13.12 1.20 -23.38
N LEU A 59 12.77 0.46 -22.31
CA LEU A 59 13.63 -0.55 -21.71
C LEU A 59 13.84 -1.78 -22.61
N GLU A 60 12.92 -2.03 -23.53
CA GLU A 60 13.00 -3.12 -24.51
C GLU A 60 13.87 -2.73 -25.70
N ILE A 61 13.83 -1.45 -26.10
CA ILE A 61 14.56 -0.93 -27.26
C ILE A 61 16.06 -0.77 -26.94
N VAL A 62 16.39 -0.28 -25.74
CA VAL A 62 17.78 0.01 -25.37
C VAL A 62 18.51 -1.27 -25.02
N LYS A 63 19.63 -1.56 -25.70
CA LYS A 63 20.47 -2.72 -25.37
C LYS A 63 21.44 -2.43 -24.22
N SER A 64 21.93 -1.20 -24.09
CA SER A 64 22.95 -0.82 -23.09
C SER A 64 22.42 -0.83 -21.66
N GLN A 65 23.07 -1.58 -20.76
CA GLN A 65 22.69 -1.67 -19.35
C GLN A 65 22.79 -0.33 -18.62
N ARG A 66 23.79 0.49 -18.95
CA ARG A 66 23.95 1.84 -18.38
C ARG A 66 22.77 2.74 -18.72
N ALA A 67 22.30 2.66 -19.97
CA ALA A 67 21.13 3.42 -20.41
C ALA A 67 19.82 2.88 -19.80
N LYS A 68 19.64 1.55 -19.71
CA LYS A 68 18.52 0.94 -18.98
C LYS A 68 18.45 1.40 -17.52
N ALA A 69 19.58 1.43 -16.82
CA ALA A 69 19.64 1.88 -15.42
C ALA A 69 19.20 3.36 -15.27
N LYS A 70 19.63 4.23 -16.18
CA LYS A 70 19.21 5.64 -16.20
C LYS A 70 17.71 5.79 -16.47
N ILE A 71 17.18 5.10 -17.49
CA ILE A 71 15.74 5.11 -17.79
C ILE A 71 14.92 4.65 -16.58
N LYS A 72 15.32 3.54 -15.93
CA LYS A 72 14.66 3.06 -14.71
C LYS A 72 14.66 4.09 -13.59
N ARG A 73 15.77 4.81 -13.40
CA ARG A 73 15.89 5.88 -12.39
C ARG A 73 14.89 7.01 -12.65
N VAL A 74 14.79 7.45 -13.91
CA VAL A 74 13.87 8.54 -14.29
C VAL A 74 12.42 8.10 -14.16
N LEU A 75 12.07 6.90 -14.65
CA LEU A 75 10.74 6.32 -14.46
C LEU A 75 10.36 6.23 -12.98
N LYS A 76 11.29 5.80 -12.11
CA LYS A 76 11.06 5.77 -10.67
C LYS A 76 10.80 7.16 -10.09
N SER A 77 11.53 8.19 -10.54
CA SER A 77 11.31 9.57 -10.11
C SER A 77 9.96 10.11 -10.57
N ILE A 78 9.55 9.82 -11.81
CA ILE A 78 8.22 10.19 -12.32
C ILE A 78 7.13 9.53 -11.48
N ASN A 79 7.22 8.22 -11.26
CA ASN A 79 6.26 7.48 -10.44
C ASN A 79 6.18 7.99 -9.00
N TYR A 80 7.30 8.41 -8.42
CA TYR A 80 7.33 9.01 -7.09
C TYR A 80 6.56 10.33 -7.07
N LYS A 81 6.81 11.23 -8.03
CA LYS A 81 6.07 12.49 -8.16
C LYS A 81 4.57 12.27 -8.40
N ASP A 82 4.22 11.29 -9.23
CA ASP A 82 2.82 10.90 -9.46
C ASP A 82 2.18 10.38 -8.16
N SER A 83 2.92 9.66 -7.32
CA SER A 83 2.44 9.21 -6.01
C SER A 83 2.20 10.38 -5.04
N GLU A 84 3.10 11.38 -4.99
CA GLU A 84 2.87 12.57 -4.16
C GLU A 84 1.60 13.32 -4.57
N LEU A 85 1.44 13.58 -5.88
CA LEU A 85 0.24 14.21 -6.41
C LEU A 85 -1.02 13.38 -6.16
N GLY A 86 -0.94 12.06 -6.38
CA GLY A 86 -2.05 11.16 -6.17
C GLY A 86 -2.48 11.08 -4.71
N LYS A 87 -1.54 11.15 -3.77
CA LYS A 87 -1.85 11.20 -2.34
C LYS A 87 -2.69 12.42 -2.00
N ASP A 88 -2.34 13.59 -2.52
CA ASP A 88 -3.11 14.82 -2.29
C ASP A 88 -4.52 14.75 -2.91
N ILE A 89 -4.62 14.19 -4.13
CA ILE A 89 -5.90 13.98 -4.81
C ILE A 89 -6.79 13.04 -3.99
N VAL A 90 -6.25 11.90 -3.54
CA VAL A 90 -6.99 10.93 -2.71
C VAL A 90 -7.41 11.59 -1.40
N LYS A 91 -6.51 12.28 -0.71
CA LYS A 91 -6.81 12.99 0.55
C LYS A 91 -7.95 13.99 0.37
N HIS A 92 -7.89 14.82 -0.66
CA HIS A 92 -8.95 15.76 -0.99
C HIS A 92 -10.28 15.04 -1.27
N LYS A 93 -10.23 13.93 -2.02
CA LYS A 93 -11.43 13.15 -2.32
C LYS A 93 -12.06 12.51 -1.08
N LEU A 94 -11.26 12.01 -0.14
CA LEU A 94 -11.76 11.46 1.13
C LEU A 94 -12.41 12.54 1.99
N SER A 95 -11.78 13.72 2.06
CA SER A 95 -12.34 14.86 2.78
C SER A 95 -13.72 15.26 2.23
N GLN A 96 -13.89 15.30 0.89
CA GLN A 96 -15.20 15.54 0.26
C GLN A 96 -16.26 14.49 0.62
N LEU A 97 -15.84 13.25 0.87
CA LEU A 97 -16.72 12.15 1.28
C LEU A 97 -16.92 12.09 2.80
N LYS A 98 -16.36 13.03 3.56
CA LYS A 98 -16.35 13.04 5.04
C LYS A 98 -15.69 11.78 5.63
N ILE A 99 -14.71 11.23 4.93
CA ILE A 99 -13.93 10.06 5.35
C ILE A 99 -12.57 10.55 5.82
N GLU A 100 -12.12 10.05 6.96
CA GLU A 100 -10.81 10.37 7.51
C GLU A 100 -9.68 9.75 6.66
N PHE A 101 -8.65 10.53 6.36
CA PHE A 101 -7.43 10.05 5.71
C PHE A 101 -6.54 9.38 6.76
N ASN A 102 -6.71 8.07 6.95
CA ASN A 102 -5.91 7.25 7.86
C ASN A 102 -5.48 5.94 7.19
N ASP A 103 -4.47 5.27 7.75
CA ASP A 103 -3.89 4.05 7.16
C ASP A 103 -4.92 2.92 7.02
N ILE A 104 -5.92 2.86 7.91
CA ILE A 104 -6.99 1.85 7.88
C ILE A 104 -7.86 2.01 6.63
N ASN A 105 -8.34 3.23 6.37
CA ASN A 105 -9.19 3.53 5.23
C ASN A 105 -8.44 3.41 3.91
N ILE A 106 -7.17 3.80 3.89
CA ILE A 106 -6.30 3.60 2.72
C ILE A 106 -6.06 2.12 2.45
N THR A 107 -5.82 1.30 3.48
CA THR A 107 -5.63 -0.15 3.32
C THR A 107 -6.90 -0.79 2.76
N LYS A 108 -8.07 -0.46 3.31
CA LYS A 108 -9.37 -0.93 2.77
C LYS A 108 -9.57 -0.54 1.31
N LEU A 109 -9.18 0.67 0.93
CA LEU A 109 -9.25 1.10 -0.47
C LEU A 109 -8.31 0.28 -1.35
N CYS A 110 -7.08 0.05 -0.92
CA CYS A 110 -6.14 -0.79 -1.65
C CYS A 110 -6.71 -2.19 -1.86
N ASP A 111 -7.29 -2.80 -0.82
CA ASP A 111 -7.86 -4.14 -0.90
C ASP A 111 -9.05 -4.20 -1.87
N GLN A 112 -9.97 -3.24 -1.81
CA GLN A 112 -11.15 -3.21 -2.69
C GLN A 112 -10.80 -2.88 -4.13
N LEU A 113 -9.79 -2.02 -4.35
CA LEU A 113 -9.38 -1.59 -5.68
C LEU A 113 -8.29 -2.48 -6.30
N GLY A 114 -7.80 -3.47 -5.56
CA GLY A 114 -6.79 -4.43 -6.02
C GLY A 114 -5.36 -3.89 -6.08
N PHE A 115 -5.04 -2.85 -5.30
CA PHE A 115 -3.67 -2.32 -5.20
C PHE A 115 -2.89 -3.03 -4.09
N LYS A 116 -1.62 -3.36 -4.36
CA LYS A 116 -0.75 -4.04 -3.39
C LYS A 116 -0.26 -3.10 -2.29
N THR A 117 -0.03 -1.84 -2.63
CA THR A 117 0.46 -0.82 -1.71
C THR A 117 -0.29 0.50 -1.89
N SER A 118 -0.30 1.32 -0.83
CA SER A 118 -0.84 2.68 -0.89
C SER A 118 -0.09 3.55 -1.92
N MET A 119 1.22 3.33 -2.07
CA MET A 119 2.04 3.99 -3.09
C MET A 119 1.55 3.69 -4.51
N ASP A 120 1.16 2.44 -4.79
CA ASP A 120 0.66 2.04 -6.12
C ASP A 120 -0.71 2.69 -6.41
N LEU A 121 -1.58 2.75 -5.41
CA LEU A 121 -2.86 3.47 -5.49
C LEU A 121 -2.62 4.95 -5.83
N TYR A 122 -1.75 5.62 -5.07
CA TYR A 122 -1.45 7.03 -5.29
C TYR A 122 -0.84 7.27 -6.67
N GLN A 123 0.14 6.45 -7.07
CA GLN A 123 0.74 6.56 -8.40
C GLN A 123 -0.31 6.39 -9.52
N ALA A 124 -1.23 5.43 -9.39
CA ALA A 124 -2.28 5.20 -10.38
C ALA A 124 -3.24 6.38 -10.49
N VAL A 125 -3.58 7.01 -9.36
CA VAL A 125 -4.42 8.20 -9.30
C VAL A 125 -3.69 9.42 -9.89
N GLY A 126 -2.47 9.71 -9.43
CA GLY A 126 -1.71 10.88 -9.87
C GLY A 126 -1.27 10.83 -11.32
N SER A 127 -1.01 9.63 -11.86
CA SER A 127 -0.75 9.45 -13.30
C SER A 127 -2.00 9.52 -14.18
N GLY A 128 -3.20 9.64 -13.59
CA GLY A 128 -4.48 9.68 -14.31
C GLY A 128 -4.93 8.33 -14.90
N LYS A 129 -4.22 7.23 -14.61
CA LYS A 129 -4.58 5.88 -15.06
C LYS A 129 -5.76 5.30 -14.29
N PHE A 130 -6.06 5.85 -13.12
CA PHE A 130 -7.17 5.44 -12.29
C PHE A 130 -8.19 6.57 -12.12
N GLU A 131 -9.46 6.24 -12.36
CA GLU A 131 -10.53 7.21 -12.27
C GLU A 131 -10.94 7.47 -10.81
N ILE A 132 -10.83 8.71 -10.37
CA ILE A 132 -11.14 9.15 -8.99
C ILE A 132 -12.59 8.82 -8.59
N SER A 133 -13.52 8.76 -9.55
CA SER A 133 -14.92 8.38 -9.34
C SER A 133 -15.08 7.00 -8.70
N LYS A 134 -14.15 6.07 -8.98
CA LYS A 134 -14.19 4.70 -8.44
C LYS A 134 -13.91 4.64 -6.94
N ILE A 135 -13.21 5.65 -6.38
CA ILE A 135 -12.99 5.77 -4.93
C ILE A 135 -14.33 5.89 -4.20
N LYS A 136 -15.28 6.68 -4.74
CA LYS A 136 -16.61 6.84 -4.15
C LYS A 136 -17.39 5.52 -4.15
N LYS A 137 -17.31 4.76 -5.25
CA LYS A 137 -17.96 3.44 -5.38
C LYS A 137 -17.37 2.44 -4.39
N ALA A 138 -16.05 2.38 -4.28
CA ALA A 138 -15.36 1.49 -3.34
C ALA A 138 -15.84 1.72 -1.89
N PHE A 139 -16.02 2.97 -1.45
CA PHE A 139 -16.56 3.20 -0.10
C PHE A 139 -18.05 2.89 0.06
N ALA A 140 -18.86 3.11 -0.97
CA ALA A 140 -20.26 2.69 -0.94
C ALA A 140 -20.37 1.16 -0.79
N GLU A 141 -19.49 0.42 -1.46
CA GLU A 141 -19.40 -1.04 -1.38
C GLU A 141 -18.84 -1.51 -0.04
N ILE A 142 -17.83 -0.84 0.52
CA ILE A 142 -17.34 -1.10 1.88
C ILE A 142 -18.47 -0.91 2.90
N GLY A 143 -19.26 0.16 2.77
CA GLY A 143 -20.43 0.43 3.60
C GLY A 143 -21.49 -0.67 3.48
N ALA A 144 -21.84 -1.06 2.25
CA ALA A 144 -22.81 -2.12 1.99
C ALA A 144 -22.33 -3.51 2.47
N GLN A 145 -21.04 -3.80 2.42
CA GLN A 145 -20.45 -5.02 2.97
C GLN A 145 -20.48 -5.01 4.50
N THR A 146 -20.30 -3.85 5.15
CA THR A 146 -20.45 -3.74 6.61
C THR A 146 -21.90 -3.86 7.07
N GLU A 147 -22.87 -3.38 6.29
CA GLU A 147 -24.31 -3.54 6.57
C GLU A 147 -24.74 -5.00 6.38
N LYS A 148 -24.37 -5.66 5.26
CA LYS A 148 -24.65 -7.09 5.04
C LYS A 148 -23.96 -8.02 6.03
N ALA A 149 -22.80 -7.64 6.57
CA ALA A 149 -22.12 -8.38 7.64
C ALA A 149 -22.75 -8.15 9.02
N LYS A 150 -23.47 -7.03 9.22
CA LYS A 150 -24.29 -6.79 10.41
C LYS A 150 -25.63 -7.52 10.32
N GLU A 151 -26.31 -7.48 9.18
CA GLU A 151 -27.55 -8.23 8.94
C GLU A 151 -27.32 -9.75 9.06
N ASN A 152 -26.22 -10.28 8.50
CA ASN A 152 -25.86 -11.69 8.71
C ASN A 152 -25.48 -12.02 10.15
N LYS A 153 -24.95 -11.06 10.94
CA LYS A 153 -24.68 -11.27 12.37
C LYS A 153 -25.94 -11.18 13.21
N GLU A 154 -26.89 -10.32 12.85
CA GLU A 154 -28.20 -10.22 13.51
C GLU A 154 -29.08 -11.43 13.20
N GLN A 155 -29.06 -11.95 11.97
CA GLN A 155 -29.71 -13.23 11.63
C GLN A 155 -29.00 -14.45 12.24
N LEU A 156 -27.67 -14.51 12.30
CA LEU A 156 -26.96 -15.57 13.04
C LEU A 156 -27.16 -15.47 14.56
N SER A 157 -27.47 -14.28 15.10
CA SER A 157 -27.70 -14.11 16.55
C SER A 157 -29.07 -14.62 17.02
N LEU A 158 -29.99 -14.91 16.10
CA LEU A 158 -31.30 -15.50 16.40
C LEU A 158 -31.32 -17.03 16.27
N GLU A 159 -30.30 -17.64 15.65
CA GLU A 159 -30.25 -19.10 15.42
C GLU A 159 -29.05 -19.81 16.07
N ILE A 160 -28.16 -19.11 16.77
CA ILE A 160 -27.16 -19.76 17.63
C ILE A 160 -27.66 -19.70 19.08
N SER A 161 -28.54 -20.64 19.37
CA SER A 161 -28.75 -21.20 20.70
C SER A 161 -27.41 -21.39 21.43
N GLU A 162 -27.35 -20.80 22.63
CA GLU A 162 -26.74 -21.36 23.84
C GLU A 162 -25.51 -22.28 23.62
N ASP A 163 -24.33 -21.68 23.48
CA ASP A 163 -23.06 -22.15 24.05
C ASP A 163 -21.89 -21.49 23.32
N ASN A 164 -21.36 -20.39 23.87
CA ASN A 164 -19.94 -20.03 23.85
C ASN A 164 -19.76 -18.69 24.58
N LEU A 165 -19.80 -18.80 25.92
CA LEU A 165 -19.24 -17.91 26.95
C LEU A 165 -18.56 -16.62 26.45
N ILE A 166 -19.38 -15.60 26.16
CA ILE A 166 -18.99 -14.20 26.37
C ILE A 166 -19.01 -14.03 27.89
N GLY A 167 -17.83 -13.93 28.51
CA GLY A 167 -17.75 -13.59 29.93
C GLY A 167 -18.37 -12.22 30.15
N SER A 168 -19.57 -12.21 30.72
CA SER A 168 -20.28 -11.03 31.20
C SER A 168 -19.41 -10.25 32.19
N LYS A 169 -19.54 -8.92 32.09
CA LYS A 169 -19.16 -7.78 32.95
C LYS A 169 -18.57 -7.91 34.37
N ASP A 170 -18.42 -9.08 34.98
CA ASP A 170 -18.23 -9.22 36.43
C ASP A 170 -16.88 -9.79 36.86
N PHE A 171 -15.95 -10.11 35.95
CA PHE A 171 -14.78 -10.95 36.29
C PHE A 171 -13.40 -10.31 36.17
N LEU A 172 -13.26 -9.02 35.86
CA LEU A 172 -11.93 -8.47 35.54
C LEU A 172 -11.70 -7.04 36.05
N ILE A 173 -10.72 -6.87 36.95
CA ILE A 173 -10.24 -5.57 37.42
C ILE A 173 -9.00 -5.19 36.60
N ILE A 174 -9.09 -4.07 35.88
CA ILE A 174 -8.00 -3.48 35.12
C ILE A 174 -7.61 -2.17 35.81
N GLU A 175 -6.47 -2.16 36.53
CA GLU A 175 -5.95 -0.95 37.16
C GLU A 175 -5.39 -0.02 36.08
N ASN A 176 -6.23 0.93 35.61
CA ASN A 176 -5.89 2.30 35.20
C ASN A 176 -6.97 3.04 34.38
N ASN A 177 -8.27 2.72 34.50
CA ASN A 177 -9.39 3.66 34.29
C ASN A 177 -10.73 2.91 34.40
N LEU A 178 -11.69 3.51 35.12
CA LEU A 178 -13.09 3.06 35.27
C LEU A 178 -13.89 3.23 33.95
N GLN A 179 -13.37 2.69 32.85
CA GLN A 179 -14.09 2.57 31.59
C GLN A 179 -14.20 1.08 31.28
N THR A 180 -15.41 0.64 30.93
CA THR A 180 -15.71 -0.73 30.56
C THR A 180 -14.94 -1.07 29.28
N ILE A 181 -13.75 -1.67 29.42
CA ILE A 181 -12.93 -2.07 28.28
C ILE A 181 -13.41 -3.44 27.82
N ASP A 182 -13.92 -3.51 26.59
CA ASP A 182 -14.18 -4.79 25.94
C ASP A 182 -12.89 -5.60 25.85
N TYR A 183 -12.89 -6.79 26.45
CA TYR A 183 -11.76 -7.71 26.42
C TYR A 183 -12.14 -9.05 25.80
N GLN A 184 -11.14 -9.74 25.26
CA GLN A 184 -11.29 -11.10 24.73
C GLN A 184 -10.23 -12.02 25.33
N MET A 185 -10.62 -13.27 25.59
CA MET A 185 -9.66 -14.29 26.02
C MET A 185 -8.72 -14.68 24.87
N ALA A 186 -7.42 -14.77 25.16
CA ALA A 186 -6.45 -15.19 24.15
C ALA A 186 -6.52 -16.69 23.87
N LYS A 187 -6.79 -17.03 22.60
CA LYS A 187 -6.86 -18.42 22.12
C LYS A 187 -5.55 -19.23 22.28
N CYS A 188 -4.41 -18.56 22.45
CA CYS A 188 -3.11 -19.24 22.57
C CYS A 188 -2.87 -19.86 23.96
N CYS A 189 -3.60 -19.42 24.98
CA CYS A 189 -3.43 -19.93 26.35
C CYS A 189 -4.74 -20.16 27.11
N ASN A 190 -5.90 -19.77 26.55
CA ASN A 190 -7.24 -19.93 27.13
C ASN A 190 -7.26 -19.68 28.65
N PRO A 191 -7.10 -18.42 29.09
CA PRO A 191 -7.13 -18.07 30.52
C PRO A 191 -8.48 -18.43 31.15
N ILE A 192 -8.42 -18.99 32.36
CA ILE A 192 -9.58 -19.33 33.19
C ILE A 192 -9.52 -18.58 34.53
N PRO A 193 -10.66 -18.38 35.22
CA PRO A 193 -10.67 -17.80 36.56
C PRO A 193 -9.70 -18.50 37.51
N GLY A 194 -8.90 -17.70 38.24
CA GLY A 194 -7.83 -18.18 39.13
C GLY A 194 -6.43 -18.23 38.50
N ASP A 195 -6.31 -18.13 37.18
CA ASP A 195 -5.00 -17.97 36.54
C ASP A 195 -4.37 -16.60 36.81
N ASP A 196 -3.05 -16.56 36.91
CA ASP A 196 -2.30 -15.29 36.88
C ASP A 196 -2.29 -14.72 35.45
N ILE A 197 -2.91 -13.57 35.26
CA ILE A 197 -3.23 -13.00 33.94
C ILE A 197 -2.67 -11.59 33.74
N PHE A 198 -2.56 -11.19 32.48
CA PHE A 198 -2.32 -9.80 32.08
C PHE A 198 -3.12 -9.45 30.83
N GLY A 199 -3.46 -8.18 30.69
CA GLY A 199 -4.07 -7.63 29.48
C GLY A 199 -3.00 -7.17 28.49
N PHE A 200 -3.22 -7.41 27.20
CA PHE A 200 -2.37 -6.88 26.14
C PHE A 200 -3.21 -6.14 25.11
N VAL A 201 -2.90 -4.86 24.88
CA VAL A 201 -3.59 -4.02 23.90
C VAL A 201 -3.10 -4.38 22.51
N THR A 202 -3.98 -4.97 21.70
CA THR A 202 -3.69 -5.30 20.30
C THR A 202 -4.00 -4.13 19.38
N VAL A 203 -3.34 -4.06 18.22
CA VAL A 203 -3.51 -2.95 17.26
C VAL A 203 -4.92 -2.90 16.66
N SER A 204 -5.59 -4.05 16.52
CA SER A 204 -6.84 -4.16 15.74
C SER A 204 -7.99 -4.87 16.44
N LYS A 205 -7.77 -5.57 17.56
CA LYS A 205 -8.77 -6.45 18.21
C LYS A 205 -9.01 -6.11 19.68
N GLY A 206 -8.74 -4.88 20.10
CA GLY A 206 -8.89 -4.45 21.49
C GLY A 206 -7.92 -5.13 22.46
N THR A 207 -8.32 -5.24 23.72
CA THR A 207 -7.50 -5.82 24.80
C THR A 207 -7.70 -7.32 24.87
N LYS A 208 -6.61 -8.10 24.82
CA LYS A 208 -6.65 -9.55 25.01
C LYS A 208 -6.07 -9.97 26.34
N ILE A 209 -6.74 -10.88 27.03
CA ILE A 209 -6.28 -11.44 28.29
C ILE A 209 -5.42 -12.67 28.01
N HIS A 210 -4.20 -12.68 28.55
CA HIS A 210 -3.23 -13.76 28.43
C HIS A 210 -2.84 -14.27 29.82
N LYS A 211 -2.49 -15.56 29.93
CA LYS A 211 -1.81 -16.07 31.13
C LYS A 211 -0.38 -15.52 31.18
N ARG A 212 0.13 -15.18 32.36
CA ARG A 212 1.50 -14.69 32.55
C ARG A 212 2.56 -15.71 32.08
N ASN A 213 2.24 -17.00 32.16
CA ASN A 213 3.09 -18.10 31.70
C ASN A 213 2.78 -18.57 30.26
N CYS A 214 2.13 -17.74 29.43
CA CYS A 214 1.94 -18.06 28.01
C CYS A 214 3.27 -18.03 27.26
N SER A 215 3.47 -18.93 26.29
CA SER A 215 4.66 -18.96 25.43
C SER A 215 4.97 -17.61 24.76
N ASN A 216 3.93 -16.87 24.38
CA ASN A 216 4.06 -15.56 23.76
C ASN A 216 4.23 -14.41 24.76
N ALA A 217 3.99 -14.63 26.06
CA ALA A 217 3.96 -13.58 27.06
C ALA A 217 5.32 -12.88 27.20
N LYS A 218 6.41 -13.64 27.21
CA LYS A 218 7.76 -13.10 27.37
C LYS A 218 8.12 -12.11 26.25
N ASP A 219 7.82 -12.45 25.00
CA ASP A 219 8.05 -11.56 23.86
C ASP A 219 7.14 -10.33 23.91
N MET A 220 5.86 -10.51 24.28
CA MET A 220 4.91 -9.40 24.38
C MET A 220 5.31 -8.39 25.45
N ILE A 221 5.73 -8.86 26.63
CA ILE A 221 6.13 -8.01 27.75
C ILE A 221 7.47 -7.32 27.50
N SER A 222 8.45 -8.03 26.91
CA SER A 222 9.78 -7.47 26.65
C SER A 222 9.80 -6.47 25.49
N ARG A 223 9.08 -6.75 24.39
CA ARG A 223 9.10 -5.90 23.20
C ARG A 223 8.12 -4.73 23.28
N PHE A 224 7.00 -4.90 23.97
CA PHE A 224 5.93 -3.90 24.02
C PHE A 224 5.40 -3.67 25.45
N PRO A 225 6.27 -3.28 26.41
CA PRO A 225 5.88 -3.12 27.81
C PRO A 225 4.75 -2.09 28.01
N TYR A 226 4.71 -1.05 27.18
CA TYR A 226 3.68 -0.01 27.21
C TYR A 226 2.28 -0.48 26.75
N ARG A 227 2.17 -1.69 26.19
CA ARG A 227 0.88 -2.31 25.79
C ARG A 227 0.40 -3.36 26.79
N VAL A 228 1.16 -3.61 27.84
CA VAL A 228 0.83 -4.56 28.90
C VAL A 228 0.06 -3.83 29.98
N ILE A 229 -1.11 -4.34 30.33
CA ILE A 229 -1.96 -3.83 31.40
C ILE A 229 -2.07 -4.90 32.48
N ARG A 230 -2.02 -4.49 33.74
CA ARG A 230 -2.28 -5.39 34.87
C ARG A 230 -3.76 -5.75 34.88
N ALA A 231 -4.03 -7.04 34.96
CA ALA A 231 -5.37 -7.59 35.02
C ALA A 231 -5.43 -8.58 36.18
N LYS A 232 -6.56 -8.62 36.89
CA LYS A 232 -6.85 -9.65 37.87
C LYS A 232 -8.29 -10.10 37.72
N TRP A 233 -8.54 -11.36 38.09
CA TRP A 233 -9.90 -11.83 38.26
C TRP A 233 -10.56 -11.09 39.41
N ASN A 234 -11.82 -10.69 39.20
CA ASN A 234 -12.67 -10.22 40.29
C ASN A 234 -13.00 -11.45 41.16
N ASN A 235 -12.73 -11.36 42.45
CA ASN A 235 -12.97 -12.43 43.42
C ASN A 235 -14.34 -12.24 44.06
#